data_AF-A0A978U7L6-F1
#
_entry.id   AF-A0A978U7L6-F1
#
_cell.length_a   1.000
_cell.length_b   1.000
_cell.length_c   1.000
_cell.angle_alpha   90.00
_cell.angle_beta   90.00
_cell.angle_gamma   90.00
#
_symmetry.space_group_name_H-M   'P 1'
#
loop_
_entity.id
_entity.type
_entity.pdbx_description
1 polymer ?
#
loop_
_entity_poly.entity_id
_entity_poly.type
_entity_poly.pdbx_seq_one_letter_code
_entity_poly.pdbx_strand_id
1 'polypeptide(L)'
;MEANAGAIAYQLPAEVSLPNWQTEPSSELKKRDDERQDEVSGRLYQYRQGDRTLTIEMRYFVGGDSQVRNLLLKYDKPGAATSFPATIQHDPETGYFSLFSDQGNAYLSSCINPRGGSTVTLEQFKQNRYAHDFRVDRIVPVILGQTTLQDGRCLWTFMQIPIQSDDQHEAYRLLKEAWTSWFQQWADQFPPP
;
A
#
# COMPACT_ATOMS: atom_id res chain seq x y z
N MET A 1 -28.33 -11.37 22.92
CA MET A 1 -26.90 -11.28 23.28
C MET A 1 -26.20 -10.68 22.09
N GLU A 2 -25.90 -9.38 22.19
CA GLU A 2 -25.21 -8.62 21.17
C GLU A 2 -23.77 -9.12 21.08
N ALA A 3 -23.38 -9.62 19.92
CA ALA A 3 -21.97 -9.84 19.62
C ALA A 3 -21.36 -8.46 19.32
N ASN A 4 -20.70 -7.88 20.32
CA ASN A 4 -19.73 -6.82 20.11
C ASN A 4 -18.63 -7.37 19.18
N ALA A 5 -18.76 -7.13 17.88
CA ALA A 5 -17.66 -7.28 16.95
C ALA A 5 -16.63 -6.18 17.30
N GLY A 6 -15.71 -6.51 18.19
CA GLY A 6 -14.62 -5.62 18.55
C GLY A 6 -13.84 -5.26 17.29
N ALA A 7 -13.85 -3.98 16.92
CA ALA A 7 -13.00 -3.45 15.87
C ALA A 7 -11.56 -3.88 16.18
N ILE A 8 -10.92 -4.64 15.30
CA ILE A 8 -9.55 -5.06 15.49
C ILE A 8 -8.68 -3.81 15.35
N ALA A 9 -8.19 -3.33 16.49
CA ALA A 9 -7.31 -2.17 16.56
C ALA A 9 -5.89 -2.62 16.17
N TYR A 10 -5.66 -2.86 14.88
CA TYR A 10 -4.30 -3.00 14.39
C TYR A 10 -3.63 -1.63 14.30
N GLN A 11 -2.38 -1.53 14.75
CA GLN A 11 -1.55 -0.34 14.58
C GLN A 11 -0.32 -0.71 13.77
N LEU A 12 -0.02 0.12 12.76
CA LEU A 12 1.22 -0.01 12.00
C LEU A 12 2.41 0.26 12.94
N PRO A 13 3.48 -0.55 12.87
CA PRO A 13 4.62 -0.46 13.77
C PRO A 13 5.31 0.89 13.63
N ALA A 14 5.92 1.34 14.73
CA ALA A 14 6.65 2.61 14.76
C ALA A 14 7.93 2.59 13.91
N GLU A 15 8.49 1.42 13.66
CA GLU A 15 9.75 1.27 12.94
C GLU A 15 9.64 0.15 11.92
N VAL A 16 10.11 0.43 10.71
CA VAL A 16 10.26 -0.51 9.60
C VAL A 16 11.60 -0.21 8.98
N SER A 17 12.54 -1.16 9.04
CA SER A 17 13.90 -0.94 8.55
C SER A 17 13.95 -1.03 7.03
N LEU A 18 14.66 -0.11 6.39
CA LEU A 18 14.95 -0.16 4.95
C LEU A 18 16.46 -0.25 4.72
N PRO A 19 16.93 -1.15 3.84
CA PRO A 19 18.36 -1.25 3.53
C PRO A 19 18.93 0.09 3.04
N ASN A 20 20.08 0.48 3.57
CA ASN A 20 20.79 1.73 3.21
C ASN A 20 20.08 3.04 3.58
N TRP A 21 18.96 2.98 4.29
CA TRP A 21 18.23 4.14 4.79
C TRP A 21 18.29 4.20 6.30
N GLN A 22 18.61 5.37 6.84
CA GLN A 22 18.50 5.65 8.27
C GLN A 22 17.04 5.99 8.60
N THR A 23 16.44 5.24 9.52
CA THR A 23 15.08 5.52 10.00
C THR A 23 15.05 6.81 10.82
N GLU A 24 14.08 7.67 10.53
CA GLU A 24 13.74 8.84 11.34
C GLU A 24 12.41 8.59 12.09
N PRO A 25 12.07 9.39 13.13
CA PRO A 25 10.83 9.23 13.87
C PRO A 25 9.59 9.24 12.98
N SER A 26 8.78 8.19 13.08
CA SER A 26 7.52 8.06 12.36
C SER A 26 6.33 8.60 13.17
N SER A 27 5.23 8.95 12.50
CA SER A 27 4.04 9.50 13.16
C SER A 27 2.75 8.81 12.70
N GLU A 28 1.81 8.63 13.61
CA GLU A 28 0.48 8.10 13.28
C GLU A 28 -0.30 9.11 12.44
N LEU A 29 -0.97 8.61 11.42
CA LEU A 29 -1.87 9.39 10.59
C LEU A 29 -3.28 9.27 11.14
N LYS A 30 -3.95 10.42 11.26
CA LYS A 30 -5.37 10.44 11.54
C LYS A 30 -6.12 9.77 10.39
N LYS A 31 -7.11 8.97 10.76
CA LYS A 31 -8.11 8.46 9.82
C LYS A 31 -8.90 9.64 9.27
N ARG A 32 -9.40 9.54 8.05
CA ARG A 32 -10.42 10.48 7.58
C ARG A 32 -11.71 10.25 8.36
N ASP A 33 -12.37 11.33 8.73
CA ASP A 33 -13.74 11.30 9.26
C ASP A 33 -14.71 11.07 8.08
N ASP A 34 -14.72 9.86 7.52
CA ASP A 34 -15.74 9.43 6.56
C ASP A 34 -16.59 8.28 7.12
N GLU A 35 -17.86 8.21 6.69
CA GLU A 35 -18.84 7.24 7.20
C GLU A 35 -18.45 5.78 6.90
N ARG A 36 -17.51 5.54 5.98
CA ARG A 36 -16.97 4.22 5.68
C ARG A 36 -15.72 3.96 6.51
N GLN A 37 -15.88 3.27 7.63
CA GLN A 37 -14.80 2.89 8.57
C GLN A 37 -13.86 1.80 8.03
N ASP A 38 -13.49 1.85 6.75
CA ASP A 38 -12.65 0.85 6.11
C ASP A 38 -11.17 1.01 6.50
N GLU A 39 -10.75 2.21 6.94
CA GLU A 39 -9.38 2.50 7.39
C GLU A 39 -9.16 2.06 8.84
N VAL A 40 -8.24 1.11 9.03
CA VAL A 40 -7.88 0.58 10.35
C VAL A 40 -6.79 1.42 11.02
N SER A 41 -5.78 1.84 10.26
CA SER A 41 -4.66 2.64 10.77
C SER A 41 -3.86 3.25 9.63
N GLY A 42 -3.19 4.38 9.90
CA GLY A 42 -2.24 4.99 8.97
C GLY A 42 -0.99 5.46 9.69
N ARG A 43 0.15 5.47 8.99
CA ARG A 43 1.41 5.95 9.53
C ARG A 43 2.29 6.58 8.44
N LEU A 44 3.01 7.62 8.83
CA LEU A 44 4.01 8.30 8.02
C LEU A 44 5.40 7.94 8.53
N TYR A 45 6.20 7.35 7.65
CA TYR A 45 7.59 6.98 7.89
C TYR A 45 8.52 7.94 7.15
N GLN A 46 9.63 8.27 7.78
CA GLN A 46 10.65 9.15 7.24
C GLN A 46 11.99 8.45 7.28
N TYR A 47 12.76 8.62 6.20
CA TYR A 47 14.04 7.97 6.00
C TYR A 47 15.03 8.94 5.38
N ARG A 48 16.30 8.74 5.73
CA ARG A 48 17.41 9.54 5.21
C ARG A 48 18.57 8.70 4.69
N GLN A 49 19.15 9.14 3.58
CA GLN A 49 20.37 8.59 3.01
C GLN A 49 21.24 9.76 2.53
N GLY A 50 22.13 10.24 3.39
CA GLY A 50 22.87 11.48 3.16
C GLY A 50 21.93 12.68 3.00
N ASP A 51 21.96 13.32 1.82
CA ASP A 51 21.08 14.44 1.47
C ASP A 51 19.76 14.00 0.81
N ARG A 52 19.56 12.70 0.63
CA ARG A 52 18.29 12.15 0.12
C ARG A 52 17.33 11.89 1.26
N THR A 53 16.06 12.21 1.02
CA THR A 53 14.96 11.90 1.91
C THR A 53 13.96 11.01 1.19
N LEU A 54 13.42 10.03 1.91
CA LEU A 54 12.34 9.17 1.47
C LEU A 54 11.22 9.26 2.49
N THR A 55 10.02 9.57 2.01
CA THR A 55 8.80 9.55 2.83
C THR A 55 7.92 8.41 2.36
N ILE A 56 7.41 7.63 3.31
CA ILE A 56 6.45 6.55 3.04
C ILE A 56 5.22 6.78 3.88
N GLU A 57 4.10 7.05 3.22
CA GLU A 57 2.79 6.95 3.84
C GLU A 57 2.24 5.54 3.60
N MET A 58 1.82 4.88 4.67
CA MET A 58 1.12 3.62 4.59
C MET A 58 -0.21 3.70 5.33
N ARG A 59 -1.27 3.22 4.69
CA ARG A 59 -2.60 3.09 5.30
C ARG A 59 -3.13 1.68 5.12
N TYR A 60 -3.65 1.13 6.19
CA TYR A 60 -4.25 -0.19 6.21
C TYR A 60 -5.77 -0.08 6.10
N PHE A 61 -6.32 -0.71 5.07
CA PHE A 61 -7.75 -0.85 4.84
C PHE A 61 -8.18 -2.31 4.95
N VAL A 62 -9.36 -2.56 5.53
CA VAL A 62 -10.00 -3.88 5.58
C VAL A 62 -11.16 -4.06 4.60
N GLY A 63 -11.45 -3.02 3.83
CA GLY A 63 -12.49 -2.99 2.81
C GLY A 63 -12.40 -1.71 1.98
N GLY A 64 -13.44 -1.45 1.19
CA GLY A 64 -13.53 -0.22 0.39
C GLY A 64 -12.83 -0.29 -0.96
N ASP A 65 -12.39 0.87 -1.45
CA ASP A 65 -11.85 1.03 -2.80
C ASP A 65 -10.32 0.92 -2.77
N SER A 66 -9.80 -0.22 -3.24
CA SER A 66 -8.36 -0.50 -3.31
C SER A 66 -7.68 0.07 -4.56
N GLN A 67 -8.39 0.87 -5.37
CA GLN A 67 -7.81 1.53 -6.52
C GLN A 67 -6.92 2.70 -6.10
N VAL A 68 -5.64 2.62 -6.47
CA VAL A 68 -4.64 3.63 -6.14
C VAL A 68 -5.08 5.03 -6.58
N ARG A 69 -5.70 5.17 -7.76
CA ARG A 69 -6.21 6.47 -8.22
C ARG A 69 -7.24 7.08 -7.27
N ASN A 70 -8.18 6.26 -6.78
CA ASN A 70 -9.24 6.74 -5.91
C ASN A 70 -8.72 7.02 -4.50
N LEU A 71 -7.70 6.28 -4.05
CA LEU A 71 -6.98 6.56 -2.81
C LEU A 71 -6.19 7.87 -2.92
N LEU A 72 -5.48 8.11 -4.02
CA LEU A 72 -4.78 9.38 -4.25
C LEU A 72 -5.75 10.57 -4.25
N LEU A 73 -6.93 10.43 -4.87
CA LEU A 73 -8.00 11.44 -4.81
C LEU A 73 -8.53 11.61 -3.38
N LYS A 74 -8.85 10.51 -2.68
CA LYS A 74 -9.42 10.53 -1.33
C LYS A 74 -8.50 11.23 -0.32
N TYR A 75 -7.18 11.12 -0.48
CA TYR A 75 -6.19 11.68 0.43
C TYR A 75 -5.43 12.89 -0.14
N ASP A 76 -5.98 13.54 -1.18
CA ASP A 76 -5.44 14.77 -1.79
C ASP A 76 -3.96 14.64 -2.17
N LYS A 77 -3.57 13.49 -2.72
CA LYS A 77 -2.18 13.21 -3.13
C LYS A 77 -1.89 13.65 -4.57
N PRO A 78 -0.64 14.02 -4.86
CA PRO A 78 -0.17 14.22 -6.23
C PRO A 78 -0.42 12.99 -7.11
N GLY A 79 -0.56 13.22 -8.41
CA GLY A 79 -0.75 12.15 -9.38
C GLY A 79 -2.18 11.63 -9.57
N ALA A 80 -3.16 12.15 -8.82
CA ALA A 80 -4.57 11.80 -9.01
C ALA A 80 -5.10 12.13 -10.43
N ALA A 81 -4.55 13.17 -11.05
CA ALA A 81 -4.84 13.57 -12.43
C ALA A 81 -3.95 12.88 -13.48
N THR A 82 -2.96 12.09 -13.06
CA THR A 82 -2.02 11.42 -13.97
C THR A 82 -2.72 10.31 -14.75
N SER A 83 -2.27 10.07 -15.99
CA SER A 83 -2.71 8.94 -16.79
C SER A 83 -2.12 7.63 -16.23
N PHE A 84 -2.84 6.99 -15.29
CA PHE A 84 -2.40 5.75 -14.63
C PHE A 84 -1.95 4.63 -15.58
N PRO A 85 -2.59 4.38 -16.73
CA PRO A 85 -2.11 3.35 -17.66
C PRO A 85 -0.66 3.58 -18.12
N ALA A 86 -0.21 4.83 -18.22
CA ALA A 86 1.15 5.16 -18.65
C ALA A 86 2.19 5.12 -17.50
N THR A 87 1.74 5.02 -16.25
CA THR A 87 2.62 5.04 -15.06
C THR A 87 2.69 3.67 -14.37
N ILE A 88 1.78 2.77 -14.68
CA ILE A 88 1.78 1.40 -14.15
C ILE A 88 2.98 0.64 -14.70
N GLN A 89 3.78 0.12 -13.79
CA GLN A 89 4.84 -0.85 -14.04
C GLN A 89 4.46 -2.18 -13.40
N HIS A 90 5.09 -3.25 -13.88
CA HIS A 90 4.95 -4.58 -13.33
C HIS A 90 6.33 -5.15 -13.05
N ASP A 91 6.48 -5.72 -11.87
CA ASP A 91 7.66 -6.43 -11.42
C ASP A 91 7.22 -7.83 -10.95
N PRO A 92 7.84 -8.93 -11.41
CA PRO A 92 7.41 -10.27 -11.07
C PRO A 92 7.45 -10.60 -9.56
N GLU A 93 8.32 -9.94 -8.80
CA GLU A 93 8.49 -10.20 -7.37
C GLU A 93 7.46 -9.44 -6.52
N THR A 94 7.12 -8.21 -6.93
CA THR A 94 6.29 -7.31 -6.13
C THR A 94 4.90 -7.05 -6.72
N GLY A 95 4.63 -7.43 -7.97
CA GLY A 95 3.39 -7.16 -8.68
C GLY A 95 3.36 -5.80 -9.39
N TYR A 96 2.21 -5.11 -9.33
CA TYR A 96 2.01 -3.85 -10.02
C TYR A 96 2.17 -2.65 -9.10
N PHE A 97 2.84 -1.60 -9.58
CA PHE A 97 2.92 -0.31 -8.91
C PHE A 97 2.85 0.84 -9.92
N SER A 98 2.41 2.00 -9.47
CA SER A 98 2.43 3.23 -10.29
C SER A 98 3.67 4.03 -9.96
N LEU A 99 4.44 4.46 -10.96
CA LEU A 99 5.62 5.31 -10.81
C LEU A 99 5.46 6.57 -11.66
N PHE A 100 5.55 7.75 -11.03
CA PHE A 100 5.31 9.03 -11.70
C PHE A 100 6.06 10.17 -11.01
N SER A 101 6.12 11.32 -11.68
CA SER A 101 6.71 12.55 -11.14
C SER A 101 5.72 13.70 -11.22
N ASP A 102 5.76 14.57 -10.21
CA ASP A 102 4.95 15.79 -10.15
C ASP A 102 5.60 16.79 -9.18
N GLN A 103 5.57 18.08 -9.52
CA GLN A 103 6.06 19.18 -8.66
C GLN A 103 7.47 18.93 -8.07
N GLY A 104 8.43 18.46 -8.89
CA GLY A 104 9.82 18.24 -8.46
C GLY A 104 10.03 17.02 -7.55
N ASN A 105 9.05 16.12 -7.47
CA ASN A 105 9.14 14.88 -6.70
C ASN A 105 8.84 13.68 -7.59
N ALA A 106 9.44 12.55 -7.24
CA ALA A 106 9.11 11.24 -7.76
C ALA A 106 8.23 10.50 -6.74
N TYR A 107 7.29 9.71 -7.24
CA TYR A 107 6.32 8.99 -6.43
C TYR A 107 6.16 7.55 -6.90
N LEU A 108 6.00 6.65 -5.93
CA LEU A 108 5.54 5.29 -6.17
C LEU A 108 4.30 5.03 -5.33
N SER A 109 3.26 4.46 -5.93
CA SER A 109 2.07 4.07 -5.18
C SER A 109 1.48 2.74 -5.63
N SER A 110 1.13 1.91 -4.65
CA SER A 110 0.50 0.62 -4.87
C SER A 110 -0.28 0.16 -3.63
N CYS A 111 -1.14 -0.84 -3.82
CA CYS A 111 -1.79 -1.57 -2.76
C CYS A 111 -1.11 -2.94 -2.60
N ILE A 112 -0.49 -3.21 -1.44
CA ILE A 112 -0.05 -4.57 -1.11
C ILE A 112 -1.29 -5.35 -0.66
N ASN A 113 -1.48 -6.53 -1.26
CA ASN A 113 -2.60 -7.42 -0.95
C ASN A 113 -2.15 -8.50 0.05
N PRO A 114 -3.08 -9.10 0.82
CA PRO A 114 -2.77 -10.18 1.75
C PRO A 114 -2.12 -11.40 1.11
N ARG A 115 -2.37 -11.60 -0.19
CA ARG A 115 -1.92 -12.73 -0.99
C ARG A 115 -1.61 -12.24 -2.40
N GLY A 116 -0.62 -12.88 -3.04
CA GLY A 116 -0.18 -12.52 -4.38
C GLY A 116 0.65 -11.24 -4.40
N GLY A 117 0.59 -10.51 -5.51
CA GLY A 117 1.36 -9.29 -5.71
C GLY A 117 0.62 -8.04 -5.25
N SER A 118 1.29 -6.90 -5.35
CA SER A 118 0.67 -5.60 -5.23
C SER A 118 -0.14 -5.22 -6.47
N THR A 119 -1.08 -4.30 -6.33
CA THR A 119 -2.01 -3.92 -7.39
C THR A 119 -2.26 -2.41 -7.43
N VAL A 120 -2.50 -1.87 -8.63
CA VAL A 120 -2.83 -0.46 -8.85
C VAL A 120 -4.30 -0.26 -9.23
N THR A 121 -4.84 -1.14 -10.07
CA THR A 121 -6.21 -1.04 -10.60
C THR A 121 -7.16 -2.03 -9.92
N LEU A 122 -8.48 -1.75 -10.00
CA LEU A 122 -9.50 -2.65 -9.48
C LEU A 122 -9.51 -3.98 -10.22
N GLU A 123 -9.19 -3.97 -11.51
CA GLU A 123 -9.10 -5.18 -12.30
C GLU A 123 -7.97 -6.08 -11.80
N GLN A 124 -6.77 -5.51 -11.60
CA GLN A 124 -5.64 -6.24 -11.02
C GLN A 124 -5.98 -6.77 -9.62
N PHE A 125 -6.62 -5.96 -8.78
CA PHE A 125 -7.08 -6.38 -7.45
C PHE A 125 -8.05 -7.56 -7.53
N LYS A 126 -9.06 -7.49 -8.41
CA LYS A 126 -10.02 -8.59 -8.61
C LYS A 126 -9.36 -9.85 -9.15
N GLN A 127 -8.47 -9.73 -10.15
CA GLN A 127 -7.75 -10.86 -10.74
C GLN A 127 -6.84 -11.55 -9.72
N ASN A 128 -6.06 -10.78 -8.96
CA ASN A 128 -5.21 -11.30 -7.88
C ASN A 128 -6.05 -12.06 -6.84
N ARG A 129 -7.19 -11.48 -6.44
CA ARG A 129 -8.15 -12.12 -5.54
C ARG A 129 -8.71 -13.42 -6.11
N TYR A 130 -9.13 -13.44 -7.37
CA TYR A 130 -9.65 -14.66 -8.00
C TYR A 130 -8.61 -15.80 -8.05
N ALA A 131 -7.36 -15.48 -8.35
CA ALA A 131 -6.29 -16.47 -8.44
C ALA A 131 -5.92 -17.09 -7.07
N HIS A 132 -6.07 -16.33 -5.97
CA HIS A 132 -5.57 -16.72 -4.65
C HIS A 132 -6.65 -17.04 -3.61
N ASP A 133 -7.90 -16.60 -3.79
CA ASP A 133 -9.01 -16.89 -2.86
C ASP A 133 -9.81 -18.14 -3.24
N PHE A 134 -9.87 -18.52 -4.51
CA PHE A 134 -10.69 -19.63 -5.01
C PHE A 134 -9.94 -20.96 -5.12
N ARG A 135 -9.08 -21.28 -4.14
CA ARG A 135 -8.51 -22.63 -4.02
C ARG A 135 -9.45 -23.55 -3.24
N VAL A 136 -9.58 -24.80 -3.70
CA VAL A 136 -10.58 -25.80 -3.21
C VAL A 136 -10.48 -26.03 -1.70
N ASP A 137 -9.29 -25.86 -1.11
CA ASP A 137 -9.00 -25.95 0.33
C ASP A 137 -9.66 -24.85 1.18
N ARG A 138 -10.18 -23.78 0.57
CA ARG A 138 -10.85 -22.66 1.29
C ARG A 138 -12.34 -22.50 1.03
N ILE A 139 -12.94 -23.36 0.21
CA ILE A 139 -14.40 -23.37 0.04
C ILE A 139 -15.09 -23.83 1.35
N VAL A 140 -14.44 -24.69 2.13
CA VAL A 140 -15.01 -25.26 3.36
C VAL A 140 -15.22 -24.20 4.47
N PRO A 141 -14.23 -23.37 4.87
CA PRO A 141 -14.44 -22.31 5.86
C PRO A 141 -15.45 -21.23 5.44
N VAL A 142 -15.55 -20.97 4.12
CA VAL A 142 -16.52 -20.05 3.53
C VAL A 142 -17.94 -20.58 3.68
N ILE A 143 -18.18 -21.86 3.36
CA ILE A 143 -19.48 -22.52 3.58
C ILE A 143 -19.85 -22.53 5.07
N LEU A 144 -18.85 -22.62 5.96
CA LEU A 144 -19.02 -22.60 7.40
C LEU A 144 -19.18 -21.17 8.00
N GLY A 145 -19.15 -20.11 7.17
CA GLY A 145 -19.32 -18.72 7.61
C GLY A 145 -18.17 -18.16 8.46
N GLN A 146 -17.00 -18.80 8.44
CA GLN A 146 -15.85 -18.44 9.28
C GLN A 146 -14.95 -17.37 8.65
N THR A 147 -15.08 -17.12 7.35
CA THR A 147 -14.37 -16.05 6.62
C THR A 147 -15.33 -15.42 5.62
N THR A 148 -15.17 -14.13 5.32
CA THR A 148 -15.78 -13.56 4.12
C THR A 148 -15.04 -14.10 2.89
N LEU A 149 -15.77 -14.36 1.80
CA LEU A 149 -15.26 -14.94 0.56
C LEU A 149 -14.29 -14.00 -0.19
N GLN A 150 -14.17 -12.77 0.26
CA GLN A 150 -13.56 -11.67 -0.47
C GLN A 150 -12.65 -10.90 0.50
N ASP A 151 -11.36 -11.18 0.41
CA ASP A 151 -10.35 -10.48 1.20
C ASP A 151 -10.11 -9.09 0.58
N GLY A 152 -10.78 -8.07 1.14
CA GLY A 152 -10.76 -6.68 0.65
C GLY A 152 -9.59 -5.85 1.18
N ARG A 153 -8.67 -6.47 1.92
CA ARG A 153 -7.61 -5.77 2.64
C ARG A 153 -6.58 -5.17 1.70
N CYS A 154 -6.08 -4.01 2.07
CA CYS A 154 -5.09 -3.26 1.32
C CYS A 154 -4.14 -2.53 2.25
N LEU A 155 -2.84 -2.76 2.12
CA LEU A 155 -1.83 -1.84 2.62
C LEU A 155 -1.48 -0.87 1.50
N TRP A 156 -2.22 0.22 1.44
CA TRP A 156 -1.93 1.26 0.48
C TRP A 156 -0.65 1.97 0.89
N THR A 157 0.33 1.94 -0.01
CA THR A 157 1.63 2.57 0.18
C THR A 157 1.78 3.71 -0.83
N PHE A 158 2.25 4.85 -0.35
CA PHE A 158 2.60 6.03 -1.13
C PHE A 158 4.00 6.49 -0.73
N MET A 159 4.97 6.29 -1.62
CA MET A 159 6.36 6.67 -1.43
C MET A 159 6.67 7.95 -2.19
N GLN A 160 7.53 8.78 -1.63
CA GLN A 160 7.96 10.05 -2.22
C GLN A 160 9.47 10.25 -2.01
N ILE A 161 10.16 10.67 -3.07
CA ILE A 161 11.55 11.17 -3.04
C ILE A 161 11.62 12.50 -3.81
N PRO A 162 12.22 13.57 -3.24
CA PRO A 162 12.51 14.78 -3.99
C PRO A 162 13.50 14.54 -5.14
N ILE A 163 13.21 15.07 -6.32
CA ILE A 163 14.11 14.98 -7.48
C ILE A 163 15.17 16.08 -7.32
N GLN A 164 16.43 15.67 -7.16
CA GLN A 164 17.57 16.59 -7.26
C GLN A 164 17.90 16.82 -8.75
N SER A 165 18.35 18.02 -9.09
CA SER A 165 18.50 18.53 -10.46
C SER A 165 18.89 17.47 -11.50
N ASP A 166 17.97 17.26 -12.45
CA ASP A 166 18.08 16.43 -13.67
C ASP A 166 18.19 14.90 -13.53
N ASP A 167 18.05 14.33 -12.32
CA ASP A 167 18.13 12.87 -12.15
C ASP A 167 16.83 12.22 -11.65
N GLN A 168 15.76 12.33 -12.46
CA GLN A 168 14.51 11.59 -12.24
C GLN A 168 14.72 10.07 -12.27
N HIS A 169 15.66 9.60 -13.10
CA HIS A 169 15.93 8.17 -13.27
C HIS A 169 16.47 7.56 -11.98
N GLU A 170 17.37 8.26 -11.30
CA GLU A 170 17.88 7.86 -9.99
C GLU A 170 16.80 7.87 -8.92
N ALA A 171 15.96 8.91 -8.87
CA ALA A 171 14.84 8.95 -7.93
C ALA A 171 13.89 7.75 -8.13
N TYR A 172 13.62 7.39 -9.38
CA TYR A 172 12.82 6.20 -9.73
C TYR A 172 13.51 4.88 -9.38
N ARG A 173 14.84 4.80 -9.51
CA ARG A 173 15.61 3.63 -9.09
C ARG A 173 15.53 3.45 -7.57
N LEU A 174 15.77 4.51 -6.81
CA LEU A 174 15.71 4.49 -5.35
C LEU A 174 14.31 4.14 -4.83
N LEU A 175 13.25 4.66 -5.44
CA LEU A 175 11.87 4.30 -5.10
C LEU A 175 11.59 2.81 -5.33
N LYS A 176 12.07 2.24 -6.44
CA LYS A 176 11.90 0.82 -6.74
C LYS A 176 12.66 -0.07 -5.76
N GLU A 177 13.88 0.31 -5.38
CA GLU A 177 14.66 -0.42 -4.39
C GLU A 177 13.99 -0.41 -3.01
N ALA A 178 13.55 0.77 -2.55
CA ALA A 178 12.79 0.89 -1.31
C ALA A 178 11.48 0.11 -1.37
N TRP A 179 10.79 0.13 -2.52
CA TRP A 179 9.55 -0.62 -2.73
C TRP A 179 9.75 -2.12 -2.63
N THR A 180 10.78 -2.70 -3.24
CA THR A 180 11.05 -4.13 -3.15
C THR A 180 11.26 -4.58 -1.72
N SER A 181 12.09 -3.86 -0.94
CA SER A 181 12.30 -4.19 0.48
C SER A 181 11.04 -4.00 1.32
N TRP A 182 10.30 -2.91 1.08
CA TRP A 182 9.04 -2.62 1.77
C TRP A 182 7.99 -3.71 1.49
N PHE A 183 7.81 -4.09 0.23
CA PHE A 183 6.86 -5.12 -0.18
C PHE A 183 7.17 -6.46 0.49
N GLN A 184 8.43 -6.90 0.47
CA GLN A 184 8.84 -8.17 1.06
C GLN A 184 8.49 -8.24 2.55
N GLN A 185 8.79 -7.17 3.31
CA GLN A 185 8.47 -7.13 4.73
C GLN A 185 6.96 -7.26 5.00
N TRP A 186 6.13 -6.60 4.20
CA TRP A 186 4.68 -6.59 4.38
C TRP A 186 3.96 -7.80 3.79
N ALA A 187 4.52 -8.42 2.76
CA ALA A 187 4.02 -9.68 2.22
C ALA A 187 4.14 -10.81 3.27
N ASP A 188 5.24 -10.82 4.04
CA ASP A 188 5.47 -11.81 5.10
C ASP A 188 4.71 -11.49 6.40
N GLN A 189 4.46 -10.21 6.69
CA GLN A 189 3.87 -9.73 7.95
C GLN A 189 2.52 -9.04 7.75
N PHE A 190 1.73 -9.51 6.80
CA PHE A 190 0.47 -8.85 6.45
C PHE A 190 -0.48 -8.81 7.68
N PRO A 191 -1.03 -7.64 8.05
CA PRO A 191 -1.84 -7.50 9.25
C PRO A 191 -3.10 -8.38 9.24
N PRO A 192 -3.56 -8.89 10.39
CA PRO A 192 -4.85 -9.58 10.47
C PRO A 192 -6.01 -8.64 10.11
N PRO A 193 -7.15 -9.18 9.63
CA PRO A 193 -8.38 -8.39 9.45
C PRO A 193 -8.83 -7.74 10.76
#